data_AF-A0A949MU66-F1
#
_entry.id   AF-A0A949MU66-F1
#
_cell.length_a   1.000
_cell.length_b   1.000
_cell.length_c   1.000
_cell.angle_alpha   90.00
_cell.angle_beta   90.00
_cell.angle_gamma   90.00
#
_symmetry.space_group_name_H-M   'P 1'
#
loop_
_entity.id
_entity.type
_entity.pdbx_description
1 polymer ?
#
loop_
_entity_poly.entity_id
_entity_poly.type
_entity_poly.pdbx_seq_one_letter_code
_entity_poly.pdbx_strand_id
1 'polypeptide(L)'
;MVKPQKAKVLGLLQRIRQWLRNHPAVTSAEVIQYLNPLLTGWTSYYRHAVSKQVFDYIKHQLWMAIWKWCLRRHPQKPYHWIMDKYFVRHKGQDWRFHADITTDCGERLREYLVNPSDTQIQRHVKVRAAACADDPALHDYWEQRSNRKHRVAHSGRMTASHVRDLLEA
;
A
#
# COMPACT_ATOMS: atom_id res chain seq x y z
N MET A 1 22.83 8.39 -2.53
CA MET A 1 21.59 7.57 -2.47
C MET A 1 20.48 8.38 -1.83
N VAL A 2 19.30 8.45 -2.44
CA VAL A 2 18.16 9.20 -1.88
C VAL A 2 17.35 8.28 -0.97
N LYS A 3 17.26 8.62 0.32
CA LYS A 3 16.41 7.96 1.31
C LYS A 3 15.27 8.91 1.70
N PRO A 4 14.08 8.39 2.08
CA PRO A 4 13.03 9.23 2.64
C PRO A 4 13.53 10.02 3.85
N GLN A 5 13.18 11.30 3.94
CA GLN A 5 13.55 12.14 5.06
C GLN A 5 12.84 11.69 6.34
N LYS A 6 13.58 11.59 7.46
CA LYS A 6 13.04 11.17 8.76
C LYS A 6 11.83 12.01 9.18
N ALA A 7 11.88 13.32 8.99
CA ALA A 7 10.78 14.23 9.32
C ALA A 7 9.48 13.88 8.58
N LYS A 8 9.56 13.50 7.30
CA LYS A 8 8.39 13.12 6.49
C LYS A 8 7.79 11.79 6.93
N VAL A 9 8.63 10.82 7.30
CA VAL A 9 8.19 9.53 7.87
C VAL A 9 7.44 9.75 9.18
N LEU A 10 8.04 10.52 10.09
CA LEU A 10 7.44 10.83 11.39
C LEU A 10 6.14 11.63 11.24
N GLY A 11 6.09 12.59 10.32
CA GLY A 11 4.88 13.36 10.02
C GLY A 11 3.73 12.49 9.52
N LEU A 12 3.99 11.52 8.64
CA LEU A 12 2.98 10.54 8.21
C LEU A 12 2.43 9.75 9.41
N LEU A 13 3.32 9.18 10.23
CA LEU A 13 2.93 8.37 11.38
C LEU A 13 2.17 9.19 12.43
N GLN A 14 2.58 10.43 12.65
CA GLN A 14 1.89 11.35 13.55
C GLN A 14 0.47 11.63 13.06
N ARG A 15 0.30 11.93 11.77
CA ARG A 15 -1.02 12.14 11.16
C ARG A 15 -1.93 10.92 11.36
N ILE A 16 -1.42 9.73 11.07
CA ILE A 16 -2.17 8.47 11.25
C ILE A 16 -2.58 8.27 12.71
N ARG A 17 -1.64 8.40 13.65
CA ARG A 17 -1.91 8.22 15.09
C ARG A 17 -2.89 9.26 15.61
N GLN A 18 -2.78 10.51 15.18
CA GLN A 18 -3.69 11.58 15.58
C GLN A 18 -5.10 11.33 15.05
N TRP A 19 -5.24 10.94 13.79
CA TRP A 19 -6.53 10.60 13.21
C TRP A 19 -7.19 9.44 13.96
N LEU A 20 -6.46 8.34 14.21
CA LEU A 20 -6.96 7.21 15.03
C LEU A 20 -7.27 7.60 16.47
N ARG A 21 -6.57 8.58 17.05
CA ARG A 21 -6.86 9.06 18.40
C ARG A 21 -8.18 9.81 18.46
N ASN A 22 -8.42 10.68 17.47
CA ASN A 22 -9.59 11.54 17.38
C ASN A 22 -10.85 10.78 16.94
N HIS A 23 -10.70 9.60 16.33
CA HIS A 23 -11.80 8.76 15.85
C HIS A 23 -11.80 7.40 16.57
N PRO A 24 -12.21 7.31 17.84
CA PRO A 24 -12.27 6.03 18.56
C PRO A 24 -13.46 5.15 18.13
N ALA A 25 -14.57 5.78 17.67
CA ALA A 25 -15.84 5.11 17.40
C ALA A 25 -16.03 4.63 15.94
N VAL A 26 -15.17 5.07 15.01
CA VAL A 26 -15.26 4.68 13.59
C VAL A 26 -15.15 3.18 13.37
N THR A 27 -15.76 2.67 12.33
CA THR A 27 -15.71 1.27 11.93
C THR A 27 -14.34 0.88 11.39
N SER A 28 -14.02 -0.42 11.36
CA SER A 28 -12.79 -0.91 10.71
C SER A 28 -12.72 -0.51 9.24
N ALA A 29 -13.87 -0.46 8.57
CA ALA A 29 -13.98 -0.07 7.17
C ALA A 29 -13.53 1.38 6.96
N GLU A 30 -14.04 2.32 7.76
CA GLU A 30 -13.64 3.73 7.69
C GLU A 30 -12.14 3.93 7.98
N VAL A 31 -11.57 3.13 8.90
CA VAL A 31 -10.12 3.14 9.14
C VAL A 31 -9.35 2.73 7.89
N ILE A 32 -9.76 1.66 7.21
CA ILE A 32 -9.12 1.18 5.98
C ILE A 32 -9.28 2.21 4.86
N GLN A 33 -10.48 2.74 4.66
CA GLN A 33 -10.79 3.74 3.63
C GLN A 33 -9.98 5.02 3.82
N TYR A 34 -9.73 5.45 5.06
CA TYR A 34 -8.89 6.62 5.33
C TYR A 34 -7.39 6.34 5.15
N LEU A 35 -6.90 5.20 5.64
CA LEU A 35 -5.47 4.90 5.66
C LEU A 35 -4.93 4.42 4.31
N ASN A 36 -5.70 3.64 3.55
CA ASN A 36 -5.23 3.03 2.30
C ASN A 36 -4.77 4.07 1.25
N PRO A 37 -5.52 5.17 0.97
CA PRO A 37 -5.07 6.19 0.04
C PRO A 37 -3.78 6.90 0.50
N LEU A 38 -3.66 7.19 1.80
CA LEU A 38 -2.47 7.82 2.37
C LEU A 38 -1.23 6.94 2.23
N LEU A 39 -1.37 5.65 2.56
CA LEU A 39 -0.28 4.69 2.47
C LEU A 39 0.11 4.44 1.03
N THR A 40 -0.87 4.23 0.14
CA THR A 40 -0.66 4.01 -1.30
C THR A 40 0.05 5.21 -1.94
N GLY A 41 -0.38 6.44 -1.64
CA GLY A 41 0.28 7.64 -2.14
C GLY A 41 1.72 7.75 -1.65
N TRP A 42 1.95 7.48 -0.37
CA TRP A 42 3.29 7.57 0.23
C TRP A 42 4.24 6.51 -0.32
N THR A 43 3.78 5.26 -0.43
CA THR A 43 4.59 4.17 -0.98
C THR A 43 4.87 4.36 -2.46
N SER A 44 3.88 4.82 -3.23
CA SER A 44 4.05 5.14 -4.66
C SER A 44 5.10 6.24 -4.86
N TYR A 45 5.06 7.31 -4.06
CA TYR A 45 6.04 8.39 -4.14
C TYR A 45 7.47 7.91 -3.81
N TYR A 46 7.64 7.16 -2.71
CA TYR A 46 8.96 6.72 -2.25
C TYR A 46 9.43 5.39 -2.86
N ARG A 47 8.68 4.78 -3.79
CA ARG A 47 9.05 3.49 -4.43
C ARG A 47 10.35 3.57 -5.25
N HIS A 48 10.73 4.77 -5.67
CA HIS A 48 11.94 5.01 -6.47
C HIS A 48 13.18 5.31 -5.61
N ALA A 49 12.99 5.56 -4.32
CA ALA A 49 14.05 5.81 -3.36
C ALA A 49 14.48 4.53 -2.63
N VAL A 50 15.57 4.61 -1.87
CA VAL A 50 16.03 3.51 -1.00
C VAL A 50 15.15 3.47 0.26
N SER A 51 13.97 2.88 0.12
CA SER A 51 12.88 3.03 1.09
C SER A 51 12.45 1.73 1.78
N LYS A 52 13.07 0.59 1.51
CA LYS A 52 12.58 -0.73 2.00
C LYS A 52 12.49 -0.79 3.52
N GLN A 53 13.61 -0.47 4.19
CA GLN A 53 13.69 -0.43 5.66
C GLN A 53 12.70 0.58 6.26
N VAL A 54 12.45 1.68 5.55
CA VAL A 54 11.48 2.70 5.99
C VAL A 54 10.05 2.18 5.86
N PHE A 55 9.73 1.46 4.79
CA PHE A 55 8.43 0.80 4.64
C PHE A 55 8.19 -0.26 5.73
N ASP A 56 9.21 -1.05 6.07
CA ASP A 56 9.12 -2.03 7.17
C ASP A 56 8.90 -1.35 8.53
N TYR A 57 9.60 -0.23 8.77
CA TYR A 57 9.38 0.58 9.96
C TYR A 57 7.94 1.14 10.01
N ILE A 58 7.44 1.70 8.90
CA ILE A 58 6.07 2.22 8.83
C ILE A 58 5.06 1.10 9.06
N LYS A 59 5.23 -0.08 8.45
CA LYS A 59 4.37 -1.26 8.67
C LYS A 59 4.26 -1.58 10.15
N HIS A 60 5.39 -1.70 10.85
CA HIS A 60 5.39 -2.00 12.28
C HIS A 60 4.69 -0.91 13.10
N GLN A 61 4.99 0.36 12.84
CA GLN A 61 4.39 1.48 13.56
C GLN A 61 2.89 1.61 13.30
N LEU A 62 2.45 1.29 12.09
CA LEU A 62 1.05 1.25 11.70
C LEU A 62 0.30 0.15 12.45
N TRP A 63 0.86 -1.06 12.48
CA TRP A 63 0.29 -2.18 13.24
C TRP A 63 0.14 -1.82 14.72
N MET A 64 1.18 -1.26 15.35
CA MET A 64 1.10 -0.81 16.75
C MET A 64 0.02 0.26 16.97
N ALA A 65 -0.13 1.21 16.05
CA ALA A 65 -1.12 2.28 16.17
C ALA A 65 -2.55 1.74 16.08
N ILE A 66 -2.79 0.81 15.16
CA ILE A 66 -4.08 0.14 14.99
C ILE A 66 -4.37 -0.76 16.18
N TRP A 67 -3.39 -1.54 16.65
CA TRP A 67 -3.52 -2.38 17.84
C TRP A 67 -3.97 -1.55 19.05
N LYS A 68 -3.30 -0.44 19.33
CA LYS A 68 -3.69 0.49 20.42
C LYS A 68 -5.10 1.08 20.21
N TRP A 69 -5.50 1.31 18.97
CA TRP A 69 -6.86 1.76 18.67
C TRP A 69 -7.89 0.66 18.96
N CYS A 70 -7.64 -0.59 18.55
CA CYS A 70 -8.49 -1.74 18.85
C CYS A 70 -8.63 -1.99 20.35
N LEU A 71 -7.52 -1.94 21.11
CA LEU A 71 -7.51 -2.10 22.57
C LEU A 71 -8.37 -1.05 23.26
N ARG A 72 -8.24 0.22 22.86
CA ARG A 72 -9.05 1.32 23.44
C ARG A 72 -10.54 1.14 23.15
N ARG A 73 -10.91 0.55 22.01
CA ARG A 73 -12.30 0.31 21.64
C ARG A 73 -12.95 -0.80 22.46
N HIS A 74 -12.17 -1.78 22.91
CA HIS A 74 -12.67 -2.98 23.60
C HIS A 74 -11.97 -3.22 24.93
N PRO A 75 -12.12 -2.34 25.93
CA PRO A 75 -11.42 -2.46 27.21
C PRO A 75 -11.79 -3.72 28.00
N GLN A 76 -12.98 -4.27 27.77
CA GLN A 76 -13.51 -5.45 28.47
C GLN A 76 -13.28 -6.76 27.71
N LYS A 77 -12.65 -6.73 26.54
CA LYS A 77 -12.42 -7.93 25.72
C LYS A 77 -10.97 -8.40 25.84
N PRO A 78 -10.75 -9.72 25.90
CA PRO A 78 -9.39 -10.25 25.98
C PRO A 78 -8.64 -10.03 24.66
N TYR A 79 -7.30 -10.03 24.74
CA TYR A 79 -6.45 -9.73 23.59
C TYR A 79 -6.64 -10.69 22.41
N HIS A 80 -6.83 -11.99 22.67
CA HIS A 80 -7.06 -12.99 21.61
C HIS A 80 -8.33 -12.65 20.80
N TRP A 81 -9.42 -12.27 21.48
CA TRP A 81 -10.66 -11.91 20.81
C TRP A 81 -10.48 -10.68 19.91
N ILE A 82 -9.71 -9.69 20.36
CA ILE A 82 -9.39 -8.50 19.54
C ILE A 82 -8.55 -8.92 18.33
N MET A 83 -7.61 -9.85 18.52
CA MET A 83 -6.79 -10.37 17.45
C MET A 83 -7.65 -11.05 16.37
N ASP A 84 -8.49 -12.01 16.78
CA ASP A 84 -9.34 -12.78 15.86
C ASP A 84 -10.37 -11.91 15.16
N LYS A 85 -10.87 -10.86 15.84
CA LYS A 85 -11.85 -9.94 15.26
C LYS A 85 -11.28 -9.05 14.17
N TYR A 86 -10.10 -8.49 14.37
CA TYR A 86 -9.57 -7.42 13.51
C TYR A 86 -8.48 -7.91 12.55
N PHE A 87 -7.80 -8.99 12.87
CA PHE A 87 -6.60 -9.42 12.18
C PHE A 87 -6.75 -10.83 11.62
N VAL A 88 -6.29 -11.03 10.39
CA VAL A 88 -6.35 -12.32 9.71
C VAL A 88 -5.05 -12.61 8.99
N ARG A 89 -4.77 -13.89 8.74
CA ARG A 89 -3.71 -14.31 7.83
C ARG A 89 -4.18 -14.13 6.39
N HIS A 90 -3.46 -13.34 5.60
CA HIS A 90 -3.78 -13.13 4.19
C HIS A 90 -2.51 -13.02 3.34
N LYS A 91 -2.48 -13.75 2.21
CA LYS A 91 -1.32 -13.86 1.30
C LYS A 91 -0.01 -14.24 2.01
N GLY A 92 -0.07 -15.21 2.93
CA GLY A 92 1.09 -15.69 3.68
C GLY A 92 1.63 -14.72 4.73
N GLN A 93 0.96 -13.58 4.94
CA GLN A 93 1.28 -12.65 6.01
C GLN A 93 0.25 -12.75 7.13
N ASP A 94 0.74 -12.93 8.34
CA ASP A 94 -0.09 -12.89 9.52
C ASP A 94 -0.42 -11.45 9.91
N TRP A 95 -1.51 -11.31 10.66
CA TRP A 95 -1.90 -10.08 11.33
C TRP A 95 -2.23 -8.92 10.40
N ARG A 96 -2.90 -9.20 9.27
CA ARG A 96 -3.45 -8.17 8.39
C ARG A 96 -4.76 -7.65 8.95
N PHE A 97 -4.82 -6.33 9.13
CA PHE A 97 -6.05 -5.64 9.49
C PHE A 97 -7.03 -5.70 8.32
N HIS A 98 -8.28 -6.06 8.62
CA HIS A 98 -9.33 -6.24 7.62
C HIS A 98 -10.65 -5.61 8.08
N ALA A 99 -11.53 -5.38 7.12
CA ALA A 99 -12.92 -5.00 7.36
C ALA A 99 -13.80 -5.64 6.30
N ASP A 100 -14.98 -6.09 6.72
CA ASP A 100 -16.04 -6.48 5.80
C ASP A 100 -16.84 -5.23 5.45
N ILE A 101 -17.00 -4.97 4.15
CA ILE A 101 -17.69 -3.82 3.58
C ILE A 101 -18.80 -4.36 2.68
N THR A 102 -19.96 -3.72 2.74
CA THR A 102 -21.06 -3.99 1.83
C THR A 102 -21.07 -2.90 0.76
N THR A 103 -20.89 -3.29 -0.49
CA THR A 103 -20.95 -2.38 -1.63
C THR A 103 -22.39 -1.98 -1.93
N ASP A 104 -22.59 -0.90 -2.68
CA ASP A 104 -23.92 -0.42 -3.13
C ASP A 104 -24.72 -1.50 -3.89
N CYS A 105 -24.05 -2.47 -4.52
CA CYS A 105 -24.66 -3.63 -5.17
C CYS A 105 -25.09 -4.75 -4.21
N GLY A 106 -24.91 -4.59 -2.89
CA GLY A 106 -25.25 -5.58 -1.87
C GLY A 106 -24.20 -6.68 -1.66
N GLU A 107 -23.11 -6.69 -2.43
CA GLU A 107 -22.03 -7.65 -2.28
C GLU A 107 -21.19 -7.36 -1.02
N ARG A 108 -20.85 -8.42 -0.28
CA ARG A 108 -19.97 -8.35 0.89
C ARG A 108 -18.53 -8.59 0.45
N LEU A 109 -17.72 -7.55 0.50
CA LEU A 109 -16.30 -7.60 0.19
C LEU A 109 -15.46 -7.47 1.45
N ARG A 110 -14.34 -8.19 1.50
CA ARG A 110 -13.36 -8.02 2.56
C ARG A 110 -12.22 -7.16 2.06
N GLU A 111 -12.11 -5.97 2.62
CA GLU A 111 -10.98 -5.08 2.37
C GLU A 111 -9.89 -5.29 3.41
N TYR A 112 -8.65 -5.03 2.97
CA TYR A 112 -7.46 -5.17 3.80
C TYR A 112 -6.68 -3.86 3.80
N LEU A 113 -5.99 -3.61 4.91
CA LEU A 113 -5.05 -2.51 5.01
C LEU A 113 -3.85 -2.75 4.07
N VAL A 114 -3.49 -1.73 3.29
CA VAL A 114 -2.31 -1.76 2.42
C VAL A 114 -1.05 -1.90 3.27
N ASN A 115 -0.23 -2.90 2.93
CA ASN A 115 1.06 -3.10 3.58
C ASN A 115 2.17 -2.32 2.82
N PRO A 116 2.80 -1.31 3.43
CA PRO A 116 3.88 -0.56 2.79
C PRO A 116 5.05 -1.46 2.35
N SER A 117 5.35 -2.50 3.13
CA SER A 117 6.45 -3.42 2.85
C SER A 117 6.27 -4.21 1.56
N ASP A 118 5.04 -4.40 1.07
CA ASP A 118 4.80 -5.16 -0.18
C ASP A 118 5.18 -4.35 -1.43
N THR A 119 5.38 -3.03 -1.28
CA THR A 119 5.71 -2.15 -2.39
C THR A 119 7.06 -2.55 -2.99
N GLN A 120 7.05 -2.88 -4.28
CA GLN A 120 8.26 -3.16 -5.04
C GLN A 120 9.03 -1.87 -5.31
N ILE A 121 10.32 -1.87 -4.95
CA ILE A 121 11.22 -0.75 -5.20
C ILE A 121 11.61 -0.74 -6.69
N GLN A 122 11.33 0.38 -7.35
CA GLN A 122 11.62 0.57 -8.77
C GLN A 122 12.77 1.55 -8.93
N ARG A 123 13.96 1.02 -9.21
CA ARG A 123 15.16 1.85 -9.44
C ARG A 123 15.10 2.51 -10.81
N HIS A 124 15.48 3.78 -10.88
CA HIS A 124 15.67 4.47 -12.15
C HIS A 124 16.85 3.84 -12.91
N VAL A 125 16.63 3.53 -14.19
CA VAL A 125 17.70 3.11 -15.10
C VAL A 125 18.14 4.33 -15.89
N LYS A 126 19.42 4.70 -15.80
CA LYS A 126 19.97 5.83 -16.56
C LYS A 126 19.86 5.58 -18.07
N VAL A 127 19.74 6.65 -18.85
CA VAL A 127 19.93 6.58 -20.30
C VAL A 127 21.42 6.35 -20.58
N ARG A 128 21.78 5.54 -21.58
CA ARG A 128 23.19 5.36 -21.96
C ARG A 128 23.74 6.69 -22.45
N ALA A 129 24.93 7.10 -22.01
CA ALA A 129 25.43 8.46 -22.25
C ALA A 129 25.62 8.80 -23.74
N ALA A 130 26.01 7.82 -24.57
CA ALA A 130 26.16 7.98 -26.01
C ALA A 130 24.84 7.79 -26.79
N ALA A 131 23.69 7.62 -26.11
CA ALA A 131 22.44 7.34 -26.79
C ALA A 131 21.82 8.61 -27.36
N CYS A 132 21.82 8.72 -28.69
CA CYS A 132 20.99 9.68 -29.43
C CYS A 132 19.61 9.06 -29.69
N ALA A 133 18.56 9.88 -29.72
CA ALA A 133 17.20 9.43 -30.04
C ALA A 133 17.06 9.01 -31.51
N ASP A 134 17.85 9.64 -32.40
CA ASP A 134 17.75 9.47 -33.86
C ASP A 134 18.81 8.51 -34.43
N ASP A 135 19.58 7.84 -33.56
CA ASP A 135 20.57 6.84 -33.99
C ASP A 135 19.87 5.52 -34.35
N PRO A 136 19.92 5.06 -35.62
CA PRO A 136 19.27 3.83 -36.06
C PRO A 136 19.77 2.58 -35.31
N ALA A 137 21.03 2.58 -34.85
CA ALA A 137 21.61 1.46 -34.11
C ALA A 137 21.03 1.29 -32.70
N LEU A 138 20.32 2.31 -32.19
CA LEU A 138 19.74 2.34 -30.85
C LEU A 138 18.21 2.21 -30.85
N HIS A 139 17.59 1.90 -31.99
CA HIS A 139 16.15 1.71 -32.13
C HIS A 139 15.61 0.69 -31.10
N ASP A 140 16.19 -0.51 -31.02
CA ASP A 140 15.78 -1.56 -30.10
C ASP A 140 15.92 -1.16 -28.63
N TYR A 141 16.95 -0.36 -28.30
CA TYR A 141 17.16 0.15 -26.97
C TYR A 141 16.03 1.11 -26.54
N TRP A 142 15.61 2.00 -27.44
CA TRP A 142 14.50 2.93 -27.20
C TRP A 142 13.15 2.22 -27.15
N GLU A 143 12.93 1.24 -28.02
CA GLU A 143 11.71 0.42 -28.04
C GLU A 143 11.55 -0.39 -26.74
N GLN A 144 12.59 -1.12 -26.31
CA GLN A 144 12.57 -1.87 -25.05
C GLN A 144 12.35 -0.94 -23.83
N ARG A 145 12.92 0.26 -23.86
CA ARG A 145 12.76 1.26 -22.80
C ARG A 145 11.35 1.87 -22.80
N SER A 146 10.73 2.07 -23.96
CA SER A 146 9.34 2.50 -24.11
C SER A 146 8.37 1.44 -23.59
N ASN A 147 8.54 0.19 -24.03
CA ASN A 147 7.74 -0.96 -23.60
C ASN A 147 7.84 -1.19 -22.08
N ARG A 148 9.00 -0.94 -21.47
CA ARG A 148 9.15 -0.98 -20.01
C ARG A 148 8.34 0.09 -19.28
N LYS A 149 8.18 1.30 -19.84
CA LYS A 149 7.30 2.33 -19.28
C LYS A 149 5.82 1.91 -19.37
N HIS A 150 5.41 1.36 -20.51
CA HIS A 150 4.02 0.91 -20.74
C HIS A 150 3.61 -0.26 -19.83
N ARG A 151 4.51 -1.23 -19.59
CA ARG A 151 4.26 -2.37 -18.67
C ARG A 151 4.08 -1.94 -17.21
N VAL A 152 4.81 -0.91 -16.76
CA VAL A 152 4.67 -0.37 -15.40
C VAL A 152 3.35 0.39 -15.22
N ALA A 153 2.84 1.03 -16.28
CA ALA A 153 1.55 1.74 -16.24
C ALA A 153 0.33 0.77 -16.13
N HIS A 154 0.40 -0.40 -16.76
CA HIS A 154 -0.67 -1.41 -16.73
C HIS A 154 -0.69 -2.26 -15.45
N SER A 155 0.44 -2.41 -14.75
CA SER A 155 0.48 -3.15 -13.48
C SER A 155 -0.19 -2.39 -12.30
N GLY A 156 -0.49 -1.10 -12.46
CA GLY A 156 -1.08 -0.25 -11.42
C GLY A 156 -2.56 0.10 -11.62
N ARG A 157 -3.17 -0.33 -12.73
CA ARG A 157 -4.61 -0.19 -12.99
C ARG A 157 -5.16 -1.57 -13.31
N MET A 158 -5.70 -2.28 -12.31
CA MET A 158 -6.76 -3.22 -12.64
C MET A 158 -7.97 -2.36 -13.01
N THR A 159 -8.18 -2.15 -14.30
CA THR A 159 -9.44 -1.61 -14.80
C THR A 159 -10.51 -2.68 -14.64
N ALA A 160 -11.74 -2.27 -14.28
CA ALA A 160 -12.88 -3.16 -14.05
C ALA A 160 -13.18 -4.14 -15.20
N SER A 161 -12.67 -3.87 -16.41
CA SER A 161 -12.74 -4.79 -17.56
C SER A 161 -11.98 -6.10 -17.33
N HIS A 162 -10.80 -6.05 -16.69
CA HIS A 162 -9.91 -7.22 -16.56
C HIS A 162 -10.36 -8.22 -15.48
N VAL A 163 -11.27 -7.81 -14.60
CA VAL A 163 -11.90 -8.69 -13.60
C VAL A 163 -13.02 -9.51 -14.23
N ARG A 164 -13.66 -8.99 -15.29
CA ARG A 164 -14.74 -9.68 -16.01
C ARG A 164 -14.19 -10.83 -16.87
N ASP A 165 -13.06 -10.60 -17.54
CA ASP A 165 -12.41 -11.59 -18.41
C ASP A 165 -11.81 -12.81 -17.66
N LEU A 166 -11.60 -12.70 -16.34
CA LEU A 166 -11.03 -13.77 -15.52
C LEU A 166 -12.09 -14.67 -14.84
N LEU A 167 -13.38 -14.32 -14.92
CA LEU A 167 -14.49 -15.09 -14.34
C LEU A 167 -15.32 -15.84 -15.39
N GLU A 168 -15.04 -15.65 -16.68
CA GLU A 168 -15.71 -16.31 -17.80
C GLU A 168 -14.85 -17.39 -18.49
N ALA A 169 -13.75 -17.83 -17.86
CA ALA A 169 -12.90 -18.94 -18.32
C ALA A 169 -12.86 -20.09 -17.29
#